data_AF-A0A0A2CDC9-F1
#
_entry.id   AF-A0A0A2CDC9-F1
#
_cell.length_a   1.000
_cell.length_b   1.000
_cell.length_c   1.000
_cell.angle_alpha   90.00
_cell.angle_beta   90.00
_cell.angle_gamma   90.00
#
_symmetry.space_group_name_H-M   'P 1'
#
loop_
_entity.id
_entity.type
_entity.pdbx_description
1 polymer ?
#
loop_
_entity_poly.entity_id
_entity_poly.type
_entity_poly.pdbx_seq_one_letter_code
_entity_poly.pdbx_strand_id
1 'polypeptide(L)'
;MSKKDWFGIGYVSAWVMIWGTIGSLIDLPFLNAEIYLPGSIGQVTTFIVTAVISVIIGVLLYPKVLENTLIVSALGLDTDEKK
;
A
#
# COMPACT_ATOMS: atom_id res chain seq x y z
N MET A 1 18.42 -9.54 -9.32
CA MET A 1 16.98 -9.37 -9.06
C MET A 1 16.24 -9.41 -10.38
N SER A 2 15.17 -10.18 -10.43
CA SER A 2 14.27 -10.25 -11.57
C SER A 2 13.45 -8.96 -11.69
N LYS A 3 12.81 -8.72 -12.85
CA LYS A 3 11.85 -7.61 -13.00
C LYS A 3 10.66 -7.77 -12.04
N LYS A 4 10.24 -9.01 -11.77
CA LYS A 4 9.16 -9.34 -10.83
C LYS A 4 9.51 -8.90 -9.40
N ASP A 5 10.77 -9.06 -8.99
CA ASP A 5 11.25 -8.62 -7.67
C ASP A 5 11.18 -7.10 -7.54
N TRP A 6 11.67 -6.37 -8.56
CA TRP A 6 11.60 -4.91 -8.58
C TRP A 6 10.17 -4.38 -8.60
N PHE A 7 9.28 -5.05 -9.34
CA PHE A 7 7.86 -4.72 -9.31
C PHE A 7 7.24 -4.96 -7.94
N GLY A 8 7.53 -6.09 -7.30
CA GLY A 8 7.06 -6.38 -5.94
C GLY A 8 7.50 -5.32 -4.93
N ILE A 9 8.75 -4.88 -5.00
CA ILE A 9 9.26 -3.77 -4.18
C ILE A 9 8.47 -2.49 -4.47
N GLY A 10 8.36 -2.09 -5.74
CA GLY A 10 7.62 -0.89 -6.11
C GLY A 10 6.16 -0.93 -5.69
N TYR A 11 5.51 -2.08 -5.80
CA TYR A 11 4.13 -2.31 -5.39
C TYR A 11 3.95 -2.10 -3.89
N VAL A 12 4.80 -2.73 -3.06
CA VAL A 12 4.75 -2.57 -1.60
C VAL A 12 5.09 -1.12 -1.21
N SER A 13 6.10 -0.51 -1.83
CA SER A 13 6.47 0.88 -1.58
C SER A 13 5.31 1.84 -1.88
N ALA A 14 4.57 1.64 -2.97
CA ALA A 14 3.39 2.43 -3.29
C ALA A 14 2.33 2.32 -2.18
N TRP A 15 2.06 1.11 -1.68
CA TRP A 15 1.13 0.92 -0.57
C TRP A 15 1.60 1.53 0.75
N VAL A 16 2.89 1.50 1.06
CA VAL A 16 3.45 2.19 2.24
C VAL A 16 3.22 3.70 2.14
N MET A 17 3.43 4.28 0.96
CA MET A 17 3.16 5.71 0.72
C MET A 17 1.68 6.06 0.84
N ILE A 18 0.79 5.22 0.27
CA ILE A 18 -0.67 5.37 0.38
C ILE A 18 -1.11 5.32 1.83
N TRP A 19 -0.65 4.30 2.58
CA TRP A 19 -0.93 4.17 4.01
C TRP A 19 -0.49 5.41 4.79
N GLY A 20 0.78 5.82 4.66
CA GLY A 20 1.31 6.98 5.39
C GLY A 20 0.55 8.26 5.06
N THR A 21 0.16 8.46 3.80
CA THR A 21 -0.60 9.64 3.36
C THR A 21 -2.01 9.63 3.95
N ILE A 22 -2.77 8.54 3.79
CA ILE A 22 -4.13 8.42 4.30
C ILE A 22 -4.15 8.51 5.83
N GLY A 23 -3.22 7.82 6.50
CA GLY A 23 -3.05 7.88 7.95
C GLY A 23 -2.83 9.31 8.43
N SER A 24 -1.93 10.06 7.78
CA SER A 24 -1.65 11.46 8.12
C SER A 24 -2.84 12.38 7.87
N LEU A 25 -3.61 12.16 6.79
CA LEU A 25 -4.82 12.94 6.49
C LEU A 25 -5.93 12.73 7.53
N ILE A 26 -6.02 11.54 8.12
CA ILE A 26 -6.98 11.22 9.19
C ILE A 26 -6.46 11.71 10.55
N ASP A 27 -5.16 11.60 10.80
CA ASP A 27 -4.49 12.05 12.03
C ASP A 27 -4.58 13.57 12.22
N LEU A 28 -4.38 14.34 11.15
CA LEU A 28 -4.35 15.80 11.19
C LEU A 28 -5.59 16.45 11.86
N PRO A 29 -6.85 16.14 11.48
CA PRO A 29 -8.02 16.72 12.15
C PRO A 29 -8.16 16.26 13.60
N PHE A 30 -7.69 15.06 13.96
CA PHE A 30 -7.78 14.54 15.33
C PHE A 30 -6.80 15.24 16.27
N LEU A 31 -5.58 15.51 15.78
CA LEU A 31 -4.62 16.34 16.50
C LEU A 31 -5.09 17.79 16.64
N ASN A 32 -5.60 18.39 15.56
CA ASN A 32 -6.07 19.78 15.57
C ASN A 32 -7.28 20.00 16.48
N ALA A 33 -8.12 18.97 16.66
CA ALA A 33 -9.27 19.00 17.55
C ALA A 33 -8.94 18.51 18.97
N GLU A 34 -7.67 18.24 19.28
CA GLU A 34 -7.20 17.73 20.58
C GLU A 34 -7.93 16.45 21.04
N ILE A 35 -8.41 15.63 20.09
CA ILE A 35 -9.08 14.34 20.37
C ILE A 35 -8.08 13.37 21.02
N TYR A 36 -6.82 13.46 20.61
CA TYR A 36 -5.70 12.85 21.29
C TYR A 36 -4.42 13.68 21.14
N LEU A 37 -3.41 13.37 21.96
CA LEU A 37 -2.11 14.05 21.95
C LEU A 37 -1.15 13.41 20.92
N PRO A 38 -0.14 14.15 20.45
CA PRO A 38 0.96 13.58 19.67
C PRO A 38 1.66 12.44 20.41
N GLY A 39 1.97 11.35 19.73
CA GLY A 39 2.60 10.15 20.29
C GLY A 39 1.69 9.32 21.20
N SER A 40 0.41 9.67 21.31
CA SER A 40 -0.53 8.93 22.14
C SER A 40 -0.98 7.60 21.52
N ILE A 41 -1.60 6.76 22.34
CA ILE A 41 -2.23 5.50 21.89
C ILE A 41 -3.29 5.77 20.81
N GLY A 42 -4.01 6.90 20.88
CA GLY A 42 -5.01 7.28 19.87
C GLY A 42 -4.38 7.45 18.48
N GLN A 43 -3.29 8.21 18.40
CA GLN A 43 -2.55 8.41 17.15
C GLN A 43 -1.97 7.09 16.61
N VAL A 44 -1.36 6.28 17.49
CA VAL A 44 -0.84 4.95 17.11
C VAL A 44 -1.97 4.06 16.57
N THR A 45 -3.14 4.09 17.19
CA THR A 45 -4.31 3.31 16.75
C THR A 45 -4.79 3.77 15.38
N THR A 46 -4.84 5.09 15.10
CA THR A 46 -5.18 5.63 13.77
C THR A 46 -4.25 5.06 12.69
N PHE A 47 -2.95 5.07 12.92
CA PHE A 47 -1.98 4.55 11.96
C PHE A 47 -2.03 3.01 11.82
N ILE A 48 -2.27 2.26 12.90
CA ILE A 48 -2.42 0.80 12.83
C ILE A 48 -3.67 0.41 12.02
N VAL A 49 -4.81 1.03 12.30
CA VAL A 49 -6.07 0.72 11.60
C VAL A 49 -5.92 1.01 10.10
N THR A 50 -5.36 2.16 9.75
CA THR A 50 -5.12 2.51 8.34
C THR A 50 -4.08 1.58 7.69
N ALA A 51 -3.06 1.13 8.42
CA ALA A 51 -2.09 0.15 7.92
C ALA A 51 -2.77 -1.18 7.58
N VAL A 52 -3.58 -1.71 8.50
CA VAL A 52 -4.29 -2.99 8.31
C VAL A 52 -5.20 -2.92 7.09
N ILE A 53 -5.98 -1.84 6.94
CA ILE A 53 -6.84 -1.64 5.78
C ILE A 53 -6.00 -1.59 4.50
N SER A 54 -4.90 -0.83 4.49
CA SER A 54 -4.00 -0.72 3.34
C SER A 54 -3.39 -2.07 2.94
N VAL A 55 -2.96 -2.88 3.92
CA VAL A 55 -2.41 -4.23 3.68
C VAL A 55 -3.49 -5.14 3.10
N ILE A 56 -4.70 -5.16 3.66
CA ILE A 56 -5.80 -5.98 3.15
C ILE A 56 -6.09 -5.64 1.69
N ILE A 57 -6.23 -4.35 1.36
CA ILE A 57 -6.51 -3.91 -0.01
C ILE A 57 -5.35 -4.28 -0.94
N GLY A 58 -4.10 -4.05 -0.52
CA GLY A 58 -2.92 -4.42 -1.31
C GLY A 58 -2.85 -5.91 -1.60
N VAL A 59 -3.09 -6.76 -0.61
CA VAL A 59 -3.12 -8.22 -0.81
C VAL A 59 -4.26 -8.63 -1.74
N LEU A 60 -5.45 -8.05 -1.59
CA LEU A 60 -6.61 -8.39 -2.43
C LEU A 60 -6.47 -7.91 -3.88
N LEU A 61 -5.76 -6.81 -4.11
CA LEU A 61 -5.54 -6.27 -5.46
C LEU A 61 -4.34 -6.89 -6.17
N TYR A 62 -3.36 -7.44 -5.44
CA TYR A 62 -2.15 -7.99 -6.03
C TYR A 62 -2.41 -9.08 -7.10
N PRO A 63 -3.29 -10.09 -6.89
CA PRO A 63 -3.62 -11.07 -7.93
C PRO A 63 -4.23 -10.41 -9.16
N LYS A 64 -5.13 -9.44 -8.98
CA LYS A 64 -5.79 -8.74 -10.10
C LYS A 64 -4.79 -7.95 -10.95
N VAL A 65 -3.77 -7.39 -10.31
CA VAL A 65 -2.70 -6.65 -10.99
C VAL A 65 -1.80 -7.61 -11.79
N LEU A 66 -1.52 -8.80 -11.25
CA LEU A 66 -0.75 -9.85 -11.92
C LEU A 66 -1.52 -10.63 -12.98
N GLU A 67 -2.83 -10.76 -12.86
CA GLU A 67 -3.67 -11.44 -13.86
C GLU A 67 -3.99 -10.52 -15.05
N ASN A 68 -3.88 -9.20 -14.88
CA ASN A 68 -4.16 -8.24 -15.94
C ASN A 68 -3.04 -8.25 -16.98
N THR A 69 -3.25 -8.99 -18.08
CA THR A 69 -2.29 -9.13 -19.19
C THR A 69 -1.81 -7.80 -19.74
N LEU A 70 -2.67 -6.77 -19.82
CA LEU A 70 -2.25 -5.45 -20.31
C LEU A 70 -1.25 -4.79 -19.37
N ILE A 71 -1.50 -4.85 -18.06
CA ILE A 71 -0.60 -4.29 -17.04
C ILE A 71 0.70 -5.09 -17.00
N VAL A 72 0.63 -6.42 -16.97
CA VAL A 72 1.79 -7.31 -16.95
C VAL A 72 2.69 -7.10 -18.18
N SER A 73 2.08 -6.95 -19.37
CA SER A 73 2.78 -6.65 -20.62
C SER A 73 3.40 -5.26 -20.61
N ALA A 74 2.65 -4.23 -20.18
CA ALA A 74 3.17 -2.86 -20.07
C ALA A 74 4.35 -2.73 -19.09
N LEU A 75 4.36 -3.56 -18.04
CA LEU A 75 5.45 -3.63 -17.06
C LEU A 75 6.62 -4.54 -17.53
N GLY A 76 6.48 -5.21 -18.66
CA GLY A 76 7.48 -6.14 -19.21
C GLY A 76 7.76 -7.34 -18.30
N LEU A 77 6.75 -7.76 -17.53
CA LEU A 77 6.78 -8.91 -16.61
C LEU A 77 6.33 -10.22 -17.26
N ASP A 78 5.71 -10.13 -18.43
CA ASP A 78 5.38 -11.24 -19.34
C ASP A 78 6.63 -11.65 -20.12
N THR A 79 7.55 -12.36 -19.47
CA THR A 79 8.63 -13.05 -20.19
C THR A 79 8.18 -14.49 -20.42
N ASP A 80 8.08 -14.85 -21.69
CA ASP A 80 7.58 -16.10 -22.25
C ASP A 80 8.00 -17.37 -21.50
N GLU A 81 7.07 -17.95 -20.74
CA GLU A 81 7.07 -19.38 -20.36
C GLU A 81 5.85 -20.11 -20.92
N LYS A 82 5.53 -19.85 -22.20
CA LYS A 82 4.70 -20.77 -22.98
C LYS A 82 5.56 -21.39 -24.06
N LYS A 83 6.37 -22.37 -23.66
CA LYS A 83 6.79 -23.45 -24.57
C LYS A 83 6.13 -24.74 -24.12
#